data_AF-A0A6B2GGP4-F1
#
_entry.id   AF-A0A6B2GGP4-F1
#
_cell.length_a   1.000
_cell.length_b   1.000
_cell.length_c   1.000
_cell.angle_alpha   90.00
_cell.angle_beta   90.00
_cell.angle_gamma   90.00
#
_symmetry.space_group_name_H-M   'P 1'
#
loop_
_entity.id
_entity.type
_entity.pdbx_description
1 polymer ?
#
loop_
_entity_poly.entity_id
_entity_poly.type
_entity_poly.pdbx_seq_one_letter_code
_entity_poly.pdbx_strand_id
1 'polypeptide(L)'
;RALDLPLQEADRMAKLIPLISLKNIFGTDDESKAIRSSLNADDQEKIKTLIEIEKGSSLDAITLKQAKAIEGTVRNTGIHACGVIISPENISNLVPVAKAKDSEMYVTQFDNHVVENAGLLKMDFLGLKTLTLIKDAVKIIKAIHGKTLVPDDFPLDDPKTFELFQNADTVGVFQYESAGMQKNLRALKPTEFADLIAMNALYRPGPMEYIPLFIQRKHGEEAIVYDLPEMEDQLKETYGVTVYQEQVMLLSQRIANFTKGEADKLRKGMGKKDLSILVVLKPKFIENGIANGHPETVLEKIWKDWEKFAAYAFNKSHSVCYAFIGYQTAYLKAHYPAEFMAACLSNNMNDIKQISFFMEACKRSGLEVLGPDINES
;
A
#
# COMPACT_ATOMS: atom_id res chain seq x y z
N ARG A 1 4.73 25.69 -22.51
CA ARG A 1 5.04 26.97 -21.83
C ARG A 1 6.25 27.65 -22.45
N ALA A 2 7.47 27.14 -22.33
CA ALA A 2 8.64 27.79 -22.96
C ALA A 2 8.56 27.89 -24.50
N LEU A 3 7.89 26.93 -25.14
CA LEU A 3 7.64 26.91 -26.58
C LEU A 3 6.26 27.46 -26.97
N ASP A 4 5.55 28.11 -26.03
CA ASP A 4 4.19 28.66 -26.24
C ASP A 4 3.15 27.67 -26.80
N LEU A 5 3.36 26.36 -26.59
CA LEU A 5 2.36 25.35 -26.91
C LEU A 5 1.04 25.66 -26.16
N PRO A 6 -0.11 25.75 -26.86
CA PRO A 6 -1.40 26.04 -26.25
C PRO A 6 -1.73 25.07 -25.10
N LEU A 7 -2.35 25.57 -24.04
CA LEU A 7 -2.61 24.78 -22.83
C LEU A 7 -3.49 23.55 -23.10
N GLN A 8 -4.44 23.65 -24.02
CA GLN A 8 -5.31 22.52 -24.40
C GLN A 8 -4.49 21.40 -25.06
N GLU A 9 -3.57 21.75 -25.96
CA GLU A 9 -2.68 20.78 -26.62
C GLU A 9 -1.68 20.19 -25.62
N ALA A 10 -1.13 21.01 -24.72
CA ALA A 10 -0.25 20.54 -23.66
C ALA A 10 -0.95 19.56 -22.71
N ASP A 11 -2.20 19.85 -22.31
CA ASP A 11 -3.02 18.97 -21.47
C ASP A 11 -3.38 17.67 -22.21
N ARG A 12 -3.71 17.74 -23.51
CA ARG A 12 -3.92 16.56 -24.35
C ARG A 12 -2.68 15.67 -24.37
N MET A 13 -1.50 16.23 -24.64
CA MET A 13 -0.26 15.46 -24.65
C MET A 13 0.06 14.86 -23.27
N ALA A 14 -0.16 15.60 -22.18
CA ALA A 14 0.10 15.11 -20.83
C ALA A 14 -0.77 13.89 -20.50
N LYS A 15 -2.03 13.87 -20.95
CA LYS A 15 -2.96 12.73 -20.76
C LYS A 15 -2.61 11.49 -21.57
N LEU A 16 -1.79 11.62 -22.61
CA LEU A 16 -1.26 10.48 -23.36
C LEU A 16 -0.09 9.80 -22.64
N ILE A 17 0.53 10.42 -21.63
CA ILE A 17 1.67 9.84 -20.93
C ILE A 17 1.15 8.84 -19.88
N PRO A 18 1.38 7.53 -20.05
CA PRO A 18 1.07 6.55 -19.01
C PRO A 18 1.98 6.76 -17.78
N LEU A 19 1.68 6.09 -16.66
CA LEU A 19 2.42 6.21 -15.39
C LEU A 19 3.80 5.51 -15.42
N ILE A 20 4.60 5.78 -16.46
CA ILE A 20 5.99 5.36 -16.64
C ILE A 20 6.83 6.55 -17.13
N SER A 21 8.15 6.49 -16.96
CA SER A 21 9.06 7.55 -17.42
C SER A 21 9.10 7.65 -18.95
N LEU A 22 9.40 8.84 -19.48
CA LEU A 22 9.59 9.05 -20.91
C LEU A 22 10.77 8.19 -21.42
N LYS A 23 11.81 8.00 -20.61
CA LYS A 23 12.88 7.03 -20.89
C LYS A 23 12.33 5.64 -21.23
N ASN A 24 11.36 5.13 -20.48
CA ASN A 24 10.79 3.79 -20.73
C ASN A 24 9.82 3.79 -21.92
N ILE A 25 9.18 4.92 -22.23
CA ILE A 25 8.31 5.07 -23.41
C ILE A 25 9.13 5.03 -24.71
N PHE A 26 10.23 5.80 -24.77
CA PHE A 26 11.04 5.98 -25.98
C PHE A 26 12.30 5.11 -26.01
N GLY A 27 12.61 4.39 -24.93
CA GLY A 27 13.78 3.51 -24.82
C GLY A 27 13.73 2.35 -25.80
N THR A 28 14.90 1.92 -26.28
CA THR A 28 15.06 0.80 -27.22
C THR A 28 15.66 -0.45 -26.58
N ASP A 29 16.07 -0.34 -25.31
CA ASP A 29 16.55 -1.45 -24.48
C ASP A 29 15.41 -2.43 -24.13
N ASP A 30 15.80 -3.65 -23.76
CA ASP A 30 14.86 -4.74 -23.52
C ASP A 30 14.04 -4.53 -22.25
N GLU A 31 14.56 -3.80 -21.26
CA GLU A 31 13.82 -3.40 -20.06
C GLU A 31 12.66 -2.46 -20.43
N SER A 32 12.92 -1.40 -21.20
CA SER A 32 11.90 -0.48 -21.69
C SER A 32 10.85 -1.18 -22.56
N LYS A 33 11.24 -2.17 -23.37
CA LYS A 33 10.28 -2.99 -24.13
C LYS A 33 9.41 -3.85 -23.21
N ALA A 34 10.01 -4.51 -22.22
CA ALA A 34 9.29 -5.35 -21.26
C ALA A 34 8.29 -4.54 -20.40
N ILE A 35 8.67 -3.33 -19.99
CA ILE A 35 7.78 -2.42 -19.28
C ILE A 35 6.59 -2.04 -20.16
N ARG A 36 6.83 -1.64 -21.42
CA ARG A 36 5.74 -1.27 -22.35
C ARG A 36 4.79 -2.44 -22.64
N SER A 37 5.32 -3.65 -22.81
CA SER A 37 4.49 -4.84 -23.06
C SER A 37 3.68 -5.28 -21.83
N SER A 38 4.10 -4.90 -20.62
CA SER A 38 3.36 -5.18 -19.37
C SER A 38 2.15 -4.26 -19.14
N LEU A 39 2.04 -3.17 -19.90
CA LEU A 39 0.93 -2.21 -19.77
C LEU A 39 -0.35 -2.75 -20.43
N ASN A 40 -1.50 -2.21 -20.02
CA ASN A 40 -2.78 -2.52 -20.64
C ASN A 40 -2.85 -2.00 -22.10
N ALA A 41 -3.83 -2.49 -22.86
CA ALA A 41 -3.95 -2.17 -24.29
C ALA A 41 -4.12 -0.66 -24.57
N ASP A 42 -4.86 0.06 -23.72
CA ASP A 42 -5.10 1.50 -23.86
C ASP A 42 -3.79 2.30 -23.68
N ASP A 43 -3.00 1.98 -22.66
CA ASP A 43 -1.72 2.62 -22.43
C ASP A 43 -0.69 2.28 -23.52
N GLN A 44 -0.72 1.07 -24.08
CA GLN A 44 0.09 0.70 -25.24
C GLN A 44 -0.28 1.52 -26.49
N GLU A 45 -1.57 1.83 -26.68
CA GLU A 45 -2.03 2.68 -27.79
C GLU A 45 -1.56 4.13 -27.61
N LYS A 46 -1.72 4.71 -26.41
CA LYS A 46 -1.21 6.05 -26.12
C LYS A 46 0.29 6.18 -26.37
N ILE A 47 1.08 5.16 -26.03
CA ILE A 47 2.52 5.12 -26.29
C ILE A 47 2.80 5.16 -27.80
N LYS A 48 2.06 4.41 -28.61
CA LYS A 48 2.22 4.46 -30.07
C LYS A 48 1.95 5.87 -30.59
N THR A 49 0.88 6.52 -30.13
CA THR A 49 0.57 7.91 -30.48
C THR A 49 1.71 8.86 -30.10
N LEU A 50 2.28 8.72 -28.90
CA LEU A 50 3.43 9.54 -28.47
C LEU A 50 4.67 9.32 -29.34
N ILE A 51 4.96 8.08 -29.74
CA ILE A 51 6.08 7.75 -30.64
C ILE A 51 5.85 8.35 -32.03
N GLU A 52 4.62 8.36 -32.52
CA GLU A 52 4.27 9.00 -33.79
C GLU A 52 4.42 10.53 -33.72
N ILE A 53 3.96 11.15 -32.63
CA ILE A 53 4.13 12.58 -32.38
C ILE A 53 5.62 12.94 -32.34
N GLU A 54 6.47 12.16 -31.65
CA GLU A 54 7.91 12.42 -31.55
C GLU A 54 8.58 12.47 -32.94
N LYS A 55 8.14 11.64 -33.90
CA LYS A 55 8.71 11.61 -35.25
C LYS A 55 8.39 12.86 -36.08
N GLY A 56 7.38 13.63 -35.68
CA GLY A 56 6.95 14.83 -36.37
C GLY A 56 7.88 16.04 -36.18
N SER A 57 7.46 17.13 -36.83
CA SER A 57 8.08 18.47 -36.73
C SER A 57 7.10 19.53 -36.20
N SER A 58 5.92 19.11 -35.73
CA SER A 58 4.94 20.01 -35.11
C SER A 58 5.47 20.57 -33.78
N LEU A 59 4.82 21.63 -33.29
CA LEU A 59 5.15 22.21 -31.99
C LEU A 59 5.05 21.18 -30.85
N ASP A 60 4.10 20.25 -30.95
CA ASP A 60 3.93 19.09 -30.07
C ASP A 60 5.17 18.20 -30.07
N ALA A 61 5.66 17.83 -31.27
CA ALA A 61 6.83 16.99 -31.45
C ALA A 61 8.10 17.63 -30.87
N ILE A 62 8.27 18.93 -31.12
CA ILE A 62 9.39 19.71 -30.56
C ILE A 62 9.29 19.76 -29.04
N THR A 63 8.09 20.01 -28.51
CA THR A 63 7.85 20.04 -27.06
C THR A 63 8.17 18.71 -26.39
N LEU A 64 7.74 17.60 -26.99
CA LEU A 64 8.01 16.25 -26.50
C LEU A 64 9.50 15.89 -26.51
N LYS A 65 10.22 16.25 -27.59
CA LYS A 65 11.69 16.08 -27.68
C LYS A 65 12.43 16.87 -26.61
N GLN A 66 12.02 18.12 -26.37
CA GLN A 66 12.62 18.94 -25.31
C GLN A 66 12.28 18.39 -23.92
N ALA A 67 11.05 17.95 -23.68
CA ALA A 67 10.64 17.33 -22.42
C ALA A 67 11.49 16.09 -22.10
N LYS A 68 11.76 15.25 -23.09
CA LYS A 68 12.65 14.08 -22.96
C LYS A 68 14.08 14.47 -22.62
N ALA A 69 14.62 15.54 -23.21
CA ALA A 69 15.98 15.99 -22.96
C ALA A 69 16.19 16.53 -21.53
N ILE A 70 15.12 17.05 -20.90
CA ILE A 70 15.17 17.61 -19.54
C ILE A 70 14.62 16.65 -18.47
N GLU A 71 14.13 15.46 -18.86
CA GLU A 71 13.69 14.45 -17.89
C GLU A 71 14.85 14.00 -17.01
N GLY A 72 14.61 13.88 -15.70
CA GLY A 72 15.64 13.53 -14.72
C GLY A 72 16.51 14.71 -14.25
N THR A 73 16.28 15.91 -14.77
CA THR A 73 16.91 17.12 -14.22
C THR A 73 16.27 17.52 -12.89
N VAL A 74 17.10 18.06 -11.98
CA VAL A 74 16.62 18.54 -10.68
C VAL A 74 15.85 19.83 -10.88
N ARG A 75 14.56 19.82 -10.53
CA ARG A 75 13.72 21.01 -10.59
C ARG A 75 13.96 21.93 -9.41
N ASN A 76 13.76 21.42 -8.19
CA ASN A 76 13.88 22.12 -6.91
C ASN A 76 14.38 21.14 -5.85
N THR A 77 14.93 21.67 -4.75
CA THR A 77 15.12 20.91 -3.50
C THR A 77 13.83 20.94 -2.67
N GLY A 78 13.54 19.85 -1.97
CA GLY A 78 12.38 19.71 -1.09
C GLY A 78 12.78 18.97 0.19
N ILE A 79 11.92 19.07 1.21
CA ILE A 79 12.13 18.38 2.49
C ILE A 79 11.42 17.03 2.41
N HIS A 80 12.10 15.97 2.86
CA HIS A 80 11.47 14.66 2.95
C HIS A 80 10.30 14.69 3.94
N ALA A 81 9.17 14.09 3.59
CA ALA A 81 7.93 14.21 4.38
C ALA A 81 8.03 13.65 5.81
N CYS A 82 8.97 12.72 6.05
CA CYS A 82 9.15 12.06 7.36
C CYS A 82 10.59 11.88 7.80
N GLY A 83 11.56 12.12 6.93
CA GLY A 83 12.94 11.70 7.18
C GLY A 83 13.62 12.65 8.15
N VAL A 84 13.96 12.15 9.33
CA VAL A 84 14.66 12.90 10.37
C VAL A 84 16.00 12.23 10.64
N ILE A 85 17.07 13.02 10.64
CA ILE A 85 18.42 12.54 10.89
C ILE A 85 18.83 12.88 12.31
N ILE A 86 19.35 11.89 13.02
CA ILE A 86 19.87 12.02 14.37
C ILE A 86 21.37 11.73 14.30
N SER A 87 22.19 12.72 14.67
CA SER A 87 23.65 12.59 14.71
C SER A 87 24.18 12.68 16.14
N PRO A 88 25.30 12.02 16.47
CA PRO A 88 25.93 12.10 17.80
C PRO A 88 26.61 13.45 18.06
N GLU A 89 26.89 14.22 17.00
CA GLU A 89 27.47 15.56 17.05
C GLU A 89 26.73 16.51 16.11
N ASN A 90 27.23 17.74 15.96
CA ASN A 90 26.63 18.72 15.05
C ASN A 90 26.64 18.18 13.62
N ILE A 91 25.45 18.09 13.02
CA ILE A 91 25.25 17.51 11.69
C ILE A 91 26.09 18.19 10.60
N SER A 92 26.41 19.48 10.74
CA SER A 92 27.25 20.21 9.78
C SER A 92 28.71 19.75 9.74
N ASN A 93 29.17 19.03 10.77
CA ASN A 93 30.50 18.41 10.78
C ASN A 93 30.55 17.13 9.95
N LEU A 94 29.40 16.50 9.71
CA LEU A 94 29.29 15.18 9.09
C LEU A 94 28.83 15.27 7.63
N VAL A 95 27.84 16.12 7.34
CA VAL A 95 27.25 16.25 6.01
C VAL A 95 26.90 17.70 5.69
N PRO A 96 26.89 18.07 4.39
CA PRO A 96 26.39 19.37 3.99
C PRO A 96 24.92 19.52 4.36
N VAL A 97 24.59 20.65 4.99
CA VAL A 97 23.22 21.02 5.35
C VAL A 97 22.84 22.37 4.76
N ALA A 98 21.55 22.59 4.58
CA ALA A 98 20.95 23.85 4.20
C ALA A 98 19.80 24.17 5.16
N LYS A 99 19.36 25.43 5.20
CA LYS A 99 18.11 25.77 5.86
C LYS A 99 16.93 25.42 4.95
N ALA A 100 15.90 24.86 5.55
CA ALA A 100 14.60 24.71 4.92
C ALA A 100 14.09 26.07 4.42
N LYS A 101 13.38 26.08 3.29
CA LYS A 101 12.71 27.29 2.82
C LYS A 101 11.63 27.68 3.85
N ASP A 102 11.61 28.94 4.26
CA ASP A 102 10.64 29.50 5.21
C ASP A 102 10.66 28.84 6.61
N SER A 103 11.80 28.24 7.00
CA SER A 103 11.95 27.59 8.31
C SER A 103 13.41 27.63 8.79
N GLU A 104 13.60 27.63 10.12
CA GLU A 104 14.92 27.54 10.76
C GLU A 104 15.46 26.10 10.85
N MET A 105 14.71 25.11 10.33
CA MET A 105 15.14 23.71 10.35
C MET A 105 16.31 23.45 9.40
N TYR A 106 17.29 22.68 9.85
CA TYR A 106 18.33 22.13 9.00
C TYR A 106 17.81 20.96 8.17
N VAL A 107 18.22 20.92 6.91
CA VAL A 107 17.93 19.85 5.95
C VAL A 107 19.26 19.39 5.38
N THR A 108 19.49 18.09 5.31
CA THR A 108 20.67 17.53 4.64
C THR A 108 20.58 17.79 3.14
N GLN A 109 21.72 18.11 2.51
CA GLN A 109 21.81 18.24 1.04
C GLN A 109 21.97 16.89 0.35
N PHE A 110 22.21 15.83 1.10
CA PHE A 110 22.22 14.47 0.57
C PHE A 110 20.81 13.93 0.44
N ASP A 111 20.58 13.14 -0.61
CA ASP A 111 19.33 12.42 -0.75
C ASP A 111 19.25 11.24 0.24
N ASN A 112 18.05 10.68 0.37
CA ASN A 112 17.72 9.61 1.31
C ASN A 112 18.66 8.38 1.22
N HIS A 113 19.11 8.00 0.02
CA HIS A 113 19.96 6.83 -0.17
C HIS A 113 21.41 7.09 0.25
N VAL A 114 21.90 8.31 0.05
CA VAL A 114 23.27 8.67 0.38
C VAL A 114 23.44 8.83 1.89
N VAL A 115 22.44 9.35 2.59
CA VAL A 115 22.50 9.62 4.04
C VAL A 115 22.70 8.35 4.87
N GLU A 116 21.97 7.26 4.56
CA GLU A 116 22.14 5.99 5.27
C GLU A 116 23.53 5.38 5.01
N ASN A 117 24.03 5.48 3.78
CA ASN A 117 25.37 5.01 3.42
C ASN A 117 26.48 5.84 4.06
N ALA A 118 26.23 7.11 4.38
CA ALA A 118 27.13 7.97 5.13
C ALA A 118 27.20 7.63 6.63
N GLY A 119 26.48 6.59 7.08
CA GLY A 119 26.50 6.12 8.47
C GLY A 119 25.65 6.95 9.43
N LEU A 120 24.76 7.79 8.92
CA LEU A 120 23.87 8.60 9.73
C LEU A 120 22.63 7.80 10.15
N LEU A 121 22.22 7.97 11.41
CA LEU A 121 20.98 7.37 11.91
C LEU A 121 19.79 8.15 11.36
N LYS A 122 18.94 7.45 10.60
CA LYS A 122 17.69 7.96 10.07
C LYS A 122 16.51 7.37 10.84
N MET A 123 15.54 8.22 11.16
CA MET A 123 14.24 7.87 11.70
C MET A 123 13.14 8.48 10.82
N ASP A 124 12.07 7.73 10.57
CA ASP A 124 10.93 8.23 9.79
C ASP A 124 9.76 8.59 10.73
N PHE A 125 9.44 9.89 10.81
CA PHE A 125 8.29 10.43 11.55
C PHE A 125 7.17 10.77 10.58
N LEU A 126 6.28 9.81 10.34
CA LEU A 126 5.19 9.95 9.37
C LEU A 126 3.98 10.64 10.00
N GLY A 127 3.51 11.74 9.40
CA GLY A 127 2.22 12.33 9.73
C GLY A 127 1.08 11.54 9.09
N LEU A 128 0.27 10.84 9.88
CA LEU A 128 -0.87 10.08 9.37
C LEU A 128 -2.19 10.79 9.68
N LYS A 129 -2.87 11.29 8.65
CA LYS A 129 -4.17 12.00 8.75
C LYS A 129 -5.22 11.21 9.53
N THR A 130 -5.22 9.89 9.39
CA THR A 130 -6.13 8.99 10.09
C THR A 130 -6.01 9.07 11.62
N LEU A 131 -4.81 9.26 12.16
CA LEU A 131 -4.62 9.39 13.60
C LEU A 131 -5.22 10.70 14.12
N THR A 132 -5.10 11.79 13.35
CA THR A 132 -5.79 13.06 13.65
C THR A 132 -7.31 12.86 13.63
N LEU A 133 -7.83 12.15 12.63
CA LEU A 133 -9.26 11.83 12.52
C LEU A 133 -9.77 11.05 13.73
N ILE A 134 -9.07 9.99 14.15
CA ILE A 134 -9.41 9.20 15.35
C ILE A 134 -9.44 10.11 16.59
N LYS A 135 -8.40 10.95 16.77
CA LYS A 135 -8.31 11.88 17.89
C LYS A 135 -9.47 12.88 17.92
N ASP A 136 -9.83 13.44 16.77
CA ASP A 136 -10.92 14.40 16.66
C ASP A 136 -12.28 13.74 16.92
N ALA A 137 -12.51 12.54 16.38
CA ALA A 137 -13.73 11.77 16.65
C ALA A 137 -13.88 11.49 18.16
N VAL A 138 -12.82 11.01 18.83
CA VAL A 138 -12.84 10.78 20.29
C VAL A 138 -13.08 12.09 21.06
N LYS A 139 -12.51 13.21 20.61
CA LYS A 139 -12.74 14.53 21.22
C LYS A 139 -14.20 14.96 21.11
N ILE A 140 -14.83 14.78 19.95
CA ILE A 140 -16.25 15.09 19.72
C ILE A 140 -17.12 14.17 20.59
N ILE A 141 -16.83 12.87 20.61
CA ILE A 141 -17.58 11.89 21.43
C ILE A 141 -17.51 12.26 22.92
N LYS A 142 -16.35 12.67 23.40
CA LYS A 142 -16.19 13.12 24.79
C LYS A 142 -17.01 14.38 25.09
N ALA A 143 -17.03 15.34 24.17
CA ALA A 143 -17.76 16.59 24.35
C ALA A 143 -19.28 16.37 24.40
N ILE A 144 -19.80 15.49 23.54
CA ILE A 144 -21.24 15.22 23.42
C ILE A 144 -21.74 14.22 24.47
N HIS A 145 -21.01 13.12 24.68
CA HIS A 145 -21.46 11.99 25.50
C HIS A 145 -20.80 11.92 26.87
N GLY A 146 -19.80 12.77 27.15
CA GLY A 146 -19.01 12.69 28.39
C GLY A 146 -18.10 11.45 28.50
N LYS A 147 -18.03 10.62 27.45
CA LYS A 147 -17.26 9.37 27.43
C LYS A 147 -15.84 9.59 26.95
N THR A 148 -14.85 9.14 27.73
CA THR A 148 -13.46 9.11 27.28
C THR A 148 -13.17 7.72 26.71
N LEU A 149 -12.94 7.65 25.41
CA LEU A 149 -12.58 6.42 24.70
C LEU A 149 -11.06 6.35 24.55
N VAL A 150 -10.51 5.14 24.70
CA VAL A 150 -9.11 4.83 24.41
C VAL A 150 -9.10 3.88 23.21
N PRO A 151 -8.74 4.36 22.00
CA PRO A 151 -8.82 3.53 20.79
C PRO A 151 -8.00 2.24 20.83
N ASP A 152 -6.91 2.23 21.58
CA ASP A 152 -6.05 1.05 21.72
C ASP A 152 -6.70 -0.07 22.54
N ASP A 153 -7.73 0.25 23.32
CA ASP A 153 -8.47 -0.69 24.17
C ASP A 153 -9.76 -1.21 23.49
N PHE A 154 -10.01 -0.87 22.23
CA PHE A 154 -11.22 -1.34 21.54
C PHE A 154 -11.18 -2.86 21.33
N PRO A 155 -12.27 -3.58 21.65
CA PRO A 155 -12.33 -5.03 21.49
C PRO A 155 -12.27 -5.42 20.01
N LEU A 156 -11.46 -6.41 19.66
CA LEU A 156 -11.25 -6.85 18.27
C LEU A 156 -12.29 -7.87 17.76
N ASP A 157 -13.28 -8.19 18.59
CA ASP A 157 -14.37 -9.13 18.34
C ASP A 157 -15.75 -8.45 18.35
N ASP A 158 -15.81 -7.11 18.28
CA ASP A 158 -17.08 -6.35 18.31
C ASP A 158 -17.99 -6.64 17.10
N PRO A 159 -19.19 -7.22 17.32
CA PRO A 159 -20.08 -7.63 16.22
C PRO A 159 -20.54 -6.46 15.34
N LYS A 160 -20.79 -5.29 15.93
CA LYS A 160 -21.29 -4.11 15.21
C LYS A 160 -20.25 -3.57 14.24
N THR A 161 -18.98 -3.62 14.63
CA THR A 161 -17.84 -3.25 13.80
C THR A 161 -17.69 -4.21 12.61
N PHE A 162 -17.82 -5.52 12.84
CA PHE A 162 -17.81 -6.49 11.73
C PHE A 162 -19.02 -6.35 10.81
N GLU A 163 -20.22 -6.08 11.33
CA GLU A 163 -21.41 -5.83 10.51
C GLU A 163 -21.19 -4.66 9.54
N LEU A 164 -20.54 -3.59 9.99
CA LEU A 164 -20.15 -2.46 9.12
C LEU A 164 -19.26 -2.92 7.96
N PHE A 165 -18.26 -3.75 8.22
CA PHE A 165 -17.40 -4.32 7.17
C PHE A 165 -18.15 -5.29 6.25
N GLN A 166 -19.03 -6.14 6.80
CA GLN A 166 -19.84 -7.10 6.05
C GLN A 166 -20.83 -6.41 5.09
N ASN A 167 -21.40 -5.29 5.52
CA ASN A 167 -22.24 -4.43 4.69
C ASN A 167 -21.41 -3.54 3.75
N ALA A 168 -20.09 -3.51 3.95
CA ALA A 168 -19.13 -2.62 3.30
C ALA A 168 -19.51 -1.14 3.38
N ASP A 169 -20.05 -0.73 4.54
CA ASP A 169 -20.24 0.69 4.86
C ASP A 169 -18.92 1.30 5.36
N THR A 170 -17.89 1.24 4.53
CA THR A 170 -16.50 1.60 4.89
C THR A 170 -16.07 2.97 4.38
N VAL A 171 -17.01 3.83 3.97
CA VAL A 171 -16.68 5.25 3.68
C VAL A 171 -16.08 5.90 4.93
N GLY A 172 -14.91 6.54 4.79
CA GLY A 172 -14.12 7.10 5.89
C GLY A 172 -13.26 6.09 6.67
N VAL A 173 -13.43 4.78 6.43
CA VAL A 173 -12.67 3.73 7.14
C VAL A 173 -11.32 3.52 6.46
N PHE A 174 -10.25 3.66 7.23
CA PHE A 174 -8.88 3.63 6.72
C PHE A 174 -8.54 2.31 6.04
N GLN A 175 -7.89 2.36 4.87
CA GLN A 175 -7.57 1.23 3.96
C GLN A 175 -8.77 0.52 3.29
N TYR A 176 -9.99 0.67 3.82
CA TYR A 176 -11.15 -0.13 3.38
C TYR A 176 -12.19 0.63 2.53
N GLU A 177 -11.93 1.88 2.18
CA GLU A 177 -12.91 2.80 1.56
C GLU A 177 -13.16 2.59 0.06
N SER A 178 -12.19 2.07 -0.70
CA SER A 178 -12.31 2.00 -2.16
C SER A 178 -13.46 1.10 -2.63
N ALA A 179 -14.11 1.44 -3.75
CA ALA A 179 -15.27 0.70 -4.24
C ALA A 179 -15.00 -0.80 -4.52
N GLY A 180 -13.81 -1.13 -5.05
CA GLY A 180 -13.43 -2.52 -5.26
C GLY A 180 -13.14 -3.27 -3.95
N MET A 181 -12.58 -2.58 -2.95
CA MET A 181 -12.39 -3.14 -1.61
C MET A 181 -13.75 -3.42 -0.97
N GLN A 182 -14.69 -2.48 -1.05
CA GLN A 182 -16.07 -2.66 -0.59
C GLN A 182 -16.77 -3.85 -1.26
N LYS A 183 -16.56 -4.06 -2.56
CA LYS A 183 -17.08 -5.24 -3.27
C LYS A 183 -16.53 -6.54 -2.67
N ASN A 184 -15.23 -6.59 -2.43
CA ASN A 184 -14.58 -7.77 -1.85
C ASN A 184 -15.01 -8.00 -0.40
N LEU A 185 -15.19 -6.95 0.40
CA LEU A 185 -15.69 -7.06 1.78
C LEU A 185 -17.11 -7.63 1.86
N ARG A 186 -18.04 -7.19 0.97
CA ARG A 186 -19.39 -7.77 0.89
C ARG A 186 -19.38 -9.25 0.55
N ALA A 187 -18.46 -9.67 -0.30
CA ALA A 187 -18.30 -11.07 -0.68
C ALA A 187 -17.61 -11.89 0.43
N LEU A 188 -16.57 -11.33 1.07
CA LEU A 188 -15.81 -11.96 2.14
C LEU A 188 -16.64 -12.15 3.40
N LYS A 189 -17.47 -11.16 3.75
CA LYS A 189 -18.18 -11.07 5.04
C LYS A 189 -17.22 -11.34 6.21
N PRO A 190 -16.28 -10.44 6.52
CA PRO A 190 -15.29 -10.67 7.57
C PRO A 190 -15.96 -10.92 8.93
N THR A 191 -15.43 -11.88 9.68
CA THR A 191 -15.97 -12.35 10.96
C THR A 191 -14.93 -12.31 12.07
N GLU A 192 -13.66 -12.15 11.71
CA GLU A 192 -12.55 -12.05 12.64
C GLU A 192 -11.51 -11.02 12.15
N PHE A 193 -10.66 -10.54 13.05
CA PHE A 193 -9.67 -9.52 12.72
C PHE A 193 -8.66 -9.99 11.67
N ALA A 194 -8.33 -11.29 11.66
CA ALA A 194 -7.44 -11.90 10.66
C ALA A 194 -7.94 -11.73 9.22
N ASP A 195 -9.25 -11.77 8.99
CA ASP A 195 -9.85 -11.53 7.66
C ASP A 195 -9.49 -10.14 7.12
N LEU A 196 -9.50 -9.13 7.99
CA LEU A 196 -9.17 -7.74 7.63
C LEU A 196 -7.69 -7.63 7.29
N ILE A 197 -6.82 -8.23 8.11
CA ILE A 197 -5.36 -8.29 7.87
C ILE A 197 -5.07 -8.95 6.52
N ALA A 198 -5.76 -10.05 6.18
CA ALA A 198 -5.59 -10.75 4.92
C ALA A 198 -6.12 -9.94 3.74
N MET A 199 -7.30 -9.34 3.87
CA MET A 199 -7.89 -8.53 2.81
C MET A 199 -7.04 -7.30 2.48
N ASN A 200 -6.50 -6.60 3.49
CA ASN A 200 -5.55 -5.50 3.30
C ASN A 200 -4.29 -5.96 2.55
N ALA A 201 -3.79 -7.16 2.88
CA ALA A 201 -2.64 -7.73 2.20
C ALA A 201 -2.94 -8.24 0.78
N LEU A 202 -4.16 -8.73 0.50
CA LEU A 202 -4.51 -9.30 -0.80
C LEU A 202 -4.99 -8.25 -1.82
N TYR A 203 -5.55 -7.14 -1.36
CA TYR A 203 -6.12 -6.10 -2.23
C TYR A 203 -5.06 -5.17 -2.83
N ARG A 204 -4.18 -5.74 -3.67
CA ARG A 204 -3.20 -5.00 -4.49
C ARG A 204 -3.00 -5.69 -5.85
N PRO A 205 -2.45 -5.00 -6.87
CA PRO A 205 -2.13 -5.60 -8.17
C PRO A 205 -1.24 -6.85 -8.02
N GLY A 206 -1.65 -7.97 -8.61
CA GLY A 206 -1.05 -9.30 -8.44
C GLY A 206 -1.90 -10.23 -7.56
N PRO A 207 -1.86 -10.10 -6.21
CA PRO A 207 -2.54 -11.02 -5.31
C PRO A 207 -4.07 -10.87 -5.30
N MET A 208 -4.64 -9.83 -5.91
CA MET A 208 -6.10 -9.71 -6.07
C MET A 208 -6.71 -10.93 -6.78
N GLU A 209 -5.95 -11.63 -7.62
CA GLU A 209 -6.38 -12.87 -8.28
C GLU A 209 -6.70 -14.00 -7.30
N TYR A 210 -6.13 -13.97 -6.09
CA TYR A 210 -6.36 -14.98 -5.04
C TYR A 210 -7.54 -14.63 -4.13
N ILE A 211 -8.10 -13.41 -4.21
CA ILE A 211 -9.24 -13.00 -3.38
C ILE A 211 -10.46 -13.90 -3.60
N PRO A 212 -10.86 -14.26 -4.84
CA PRO A 212 -11.97 -15.19 -5.05
C PRO A 212 -11.76 -16.55 -4.37
N LEU A 213 -10.56 -17.13 -4.50
CA LEU A 213 -10.21 -18.40 -3.86
C LEU A 213 -10.25 -18.29 -2.34
N PHE A 214 -9.69 -17.22 -1.78
CA PHE A 214 -9.71 -16.94 -0.34
C PHE A 214 -11.15 -16.88 0.19
N ILE A 215 -12.05 -16.20 -0.53
CA ILE A 215 -13.47 -16.07 -0.15
C ILE A 215 -14.21 -17.41 -0.26
N GLN A 216 -14.02 -18.16 -1.36
CA GLN A 216 -14.67 -19.47 -1.54
C GLN A 216 -14.25 -20.46 -0.44
N ARG A 217 -12.96 -20.48 -0.10
CA ARG A 217 -12.45 -21.35 0.97
C ARG A 217 -12.95 -20.92 2.35
N LYS A 218 -13.04 -19.62 2.61
CA LYS A 218 -13.66 -19.10 3.84
C LYS A 218 -15.10 -19.60 4.01
N HIS A 219 -15.89 -19.57 2.93
CA HIS A 219 -17.29 -20.00 2.96
C HIS A 219 -17.48 -21.52 2.85
N GLY A 220 -16.39 -22.28 2.74
CA GLY A 220 -16.43 -23.74 2.58
C GLY A 220 -16.96 -24.19 1.21
N GLU A 221 -17.00 -23.30 0.23
CA GLU A 221 -17.41 -23.59 -1.15
C GLU A 221 -16.30 -24.30 -1.94
N GLU A 222 -15.04 -24.10 -1.52
CA GLU A 222 -13.85 -24.76 -2.05
C GLU A 222 -13.08 -25.43 -0.92
N ALA A 223 -12.62 -26.67 -1.14
CA ALA A 223 -11.87 -27.41 -0.13
C ALA A 223 -10.48 -26.80 0.10
N ILE A 224 -10.07 -26.71 1.36
CA ILE A 224 -8.70 -26.32 1.73
C ILE A 224 -7.82 -27.55 1.63
N VAL A 225 -6.96 -27.59 0.61
CA VAL A 225 -5.97 -28.66 0.42
C VAL A 225 -4.58 -28.08 0.64
N TYR A 226 -3.82 -28.71 1.54
CA TYR A 226 -2.43 -28.39 1.81
C TYR A 226 -1.52 -29.36 1.05
N ASP A 227 -0.42 -28.86 0.48
CA ASP A 227 0.57 -29.72 -0.19
C ASP A 227 1.29 -30.65 0.80
N LEU A 228 1.48 -30.16 2.02
CA LEU A 228 2.03 -30.90 3.15
C LEU A 228 1.21 -30.61 4.42
N PRO A 229 0.98 -31.60 5.31
CA PRO A 229 0.28 -31.39 6.57
C PRO A 229 0.87 -30.26 7.42
N GLU A 230 2.20 -30.10 7.38
CA GLU A 230 2.95 -29.08 8.11
C GLU A 230 2.58 -27.64 7.69
N MET A 231 1.93 -27.47 6.55
CA MET A 231 1.51 -26.15 6.06
C MET A 231 0.25 -25.64 6.74
N GLU A 232 -0.56 -26.53 7.32
CA GLU A 232 -1.83 -26.16 7.95
C GLU A 232 -1.63 -25.11 9.05
N ASP A 233 -0.67 -25.32 9.95
CA ASP A 233 -0.41 -24.44 11.09
C ASP A 233 -0.16 -22.98 10.69
N GLN A 234 0.48 -22.74 9.53
CA GLN A 234 0.84 -21.40 9.08
C GLN A 234 -0.18 -20.79 8.11
N LEU A 235 -0.94 -21.62 7.40
CA LEU A 235 -1.84 -21.17 6.35
C LEU A 235 -3.33 -21.27 6.73
N LYS A 236 -3.67 -21.88 7.87
CA LYS A 236 -5.07 -22.01 8.33
C LYS A 236 -5.76 -20.66 8.50
N GLU A 237 -5.10 -19.69 9.12
CA GLU A 237 -5.61 -18.31 9.31
C GLU A 237 -5.89 -17.59 7.96
N THR A 238 -5.26 -18.04 6.88
CA THR A 238 -5.44 -17.47 5.53
C THR A 238 -6.09 -18.45 4.56
N TYR A 239 -6.87 -19.41 5.09
CA TYR A 239 -7.62 -20.40 4.31
C TYR A 239 -6.76 -21.13 3.26
N GLY A 240 -5.54 -21.52 3.64
CA GLY A 240 -4.60 -22.24 2.77
C GLY A 240 -3.94 -21.40 1.67
N VAL A 241 -4.13 -20.08 1.66
CA VAL A 241 -3.48 -19.17 0.71
C VAL A 241 -2.21 -18.60 1.34
N THR A 242 -1.09 -18.59 0.63
CA THR A 242 0.13 -17.91 1.10
C THR A 242 -0.01 -16.41 0.86
N VAL A 243 -0.07 -15.62 1.94
CA VAL A 243 -0.32 -14.16 1.89
C VAL A 243 0.87 -13.38 2.45
N TYR A 244 1.56 -13.92 3.45
CA TYR A 244 2.56 -13.19 4.22
C TYR A 244 3.98 -13.76 4.06
N GLN A 245 4.96 -12.86 4.11
CA GLN A 245 6.38 -13.17 4.16
C GLN A 245 6.71 -14.07 5.36
N GLU A 246 6.10 -13.77 6.51
CA GLU A 246 6.28 -14.51 7.76
C GLU A 246 5.78 -15.96 7.65
N GLN A 247 4.75 -16.25 6.84
CA GLN A 247 4.29 -17.61 6.60
C GLN A 247 5.38 -18.44 5.91
N VAL A 248 5.97 -17.91 4.83
CA VAL A 248 7.07 -18.57 4.12
C VAL A 248 8.28 -18.77 5.05
N MET A 249 8.60 -17.79 5.89
CA MET A 249 9.69 -17.92 6.86
C MET A 249 9.46 -19.08 7.84
N LEU A 250 8.24 -19.22 8.38
CA LEU A 250 7.93 -20.27 9.33
C LEU A 250 7.81 -21.64 8.65
N LEU A 251 7.22 -21.68 7.45
CA LEU A 251 7.13 -22.89 6.64
C LEU A 251 8.50 -23.41 6.19
N SER A 252 9.42 -22.54 5.77
CA SER A 252 10.77 -22.97 5.38
C SER A 252 11.56 -23.58 6.56
N GLN A 253 11.35 -23.07 7.77
CA GLN A 253 11.90 -23.68 8.99
C GLN A 253 11.26 -25.04 9.26
N ARG A 254 9.94 -25.16 9.08
CA ARG A 254 9.20 -26.39 9.39
C ARG A 254 9.42 -27.52 8.38
N ILE A 255 9.44 -27.19 7.09
CA ILE A 255 9.50 -28.14 5.97
C ILE A 255 10.96 -28.51 5.65
N ALA A 256 11.87 -27.53 5.69
CA ALA A 256 13.24 -27.70 5.23
C ALA A 256 14.29 -27.38 6.31
N ASN A 257 13.90 -27.34 7.59
CA ASN A 257 14.79 -27.11 8.73
C ASN A 257 15.73 -25.90 8.53
N PHE A 258 15.26 -24.85 7.83
CA PHE A 258 16.03 -23.61 7.71
C PHE A 258 16.28 -23.03 9.10
N THR A 259 17.46 -22.43 9.28
CA THR A 259 17.72 -21.61 10.46
C THR A 259 16.94 -20.30 10.37
N LYS A 260 16.75 -19.60 11.50
CA LYS A 260 16.14 -18.26 11.52
C LYS A 260 16.82 -17.28 10.57
N GLY A 261 18.15 -17.37 10.44
CA GLY A 261 18.93 -16.54 9.53
C GLY A 261 18.68 -16.85 8.06
N GLU A 262 18.48 -18.12 7.70
CA GLU A 262 18.16 -18.55 6.33
C GLU A 262 16.72 -18.19 5.96
N ALA A 263 15.78 -18.35 6.89
CA ALA A 263 14.41 -17.88 6.71
C ALA A 263 14.36 -16.36 6.48
N ASP A 264 15.16 -15.55 7.21
CA ASP A 264 15.24 -14.11 6.93
C ASP A 264 15.93 -13.79 5.59
N LYS A 265 16.94 -14.57 5.18
CA LYS A 265 17.51 -14.45 3.82
C LYS A 265 16.45 -14.72 2.74
N LEU A 266 15.64 -15.77 2.91
CA LEU A 266 14.52 -16.08 2.02
C LEU A 266 13.52 -14.92 1.98
N ARG A 267 13.12 -14.40 3.14
CA ARG A 267 12.23 -13.23 3.28
C ARG A 267 12.78 -12.00 2.55
N LYS A 268 14.07 -11.70 2.72
CA LYS A 268 14.76 -10.59 2.05
C LYS A 268 14.79 -10.78 0.53
N GLY A 269 15.10 -12.00 0.07
CA GLY A 269 15.08 -12.37 -1.34
C GLY A 269 13.70 -12.14 -1.96
N MET A 270 12.64 -12.60 -1.29
CA MET A 270 11.26 -12.38 -1.74
C MET A 270 10.86 -10.91 -1.72
N GLY A 271 11.10 -10.21 -0.60
CA GLY A 271 10.69 -8.80 -0.45
C GLY A 271 11.39 -7.85 -1.43
N LYS A 272 12.65 -8.12 -1.79
CA LYS A 272 13.41 -7.35 -2.79
C LYS A 272 13.26 -7.88 -4.21
N LYS A 273 12.53 -8.97 -4.43
CA LYS A 273 12.44 -9.68 -5.71
C LYS A 273 13.83 -10.07 -6.25
N ASP A 274 14.74 -10.41 -5.35
CA ASP A 274 16.12 -10.75 -5.69
C ASP A 274 16.23 -12.24 -6.02
N LEU A 275 16.16 -12.53 -7.32
CA LEU A 275 16.26 -13.88 -7.87
C LEU A 275 17.61 -14.55 -7.54
N SER A 276 18.69 -13.79 -7.35
CA SER A 276 20.01 -14.35 -7.06
C SER A 276 20.02 -15.07 -5.70
N ILE A 277 19.32 -14.52 -4.72
CA ILE A 277 19.17 -15.13 -3.39
C ILE A 277 18.31 -16.39 -3.47
N LEU A 278 17.21 -16.35 -4.23
CA LEU A 278 16.30 -17.50 -4.36
C LEU A 278 16.99 -18.69 -5.04
N VAL A 279 17.77 -18.45 -6.09
CA VAL A 279 18.53 -19.49 -6.80
C VAL A 279 19.51 -20.21 -5.87
N VAL A 280 20.13 -19.49 -4.92
CA VAL A 280 21.05 -20.10 -3.95
C VAL A 280 20.31 -20.89 -2.87
N LEU A 281 19.12 -20.47 -2.48
CA LEU A 281 18.35 -21.12 -1.42
C LEU A 281 17.54 -22.33 -1.90
N LYS A 282 17.16 -22.37 -3.17
CA LYS A 282 16.35 -23.48 -3.73
C LYS A 282 16.98 -24.85 -3.51
N PRO A 283 18.23 -25.12 -3.93
CA PRO A 283 18.82 -26.45 -3.77
C PRO A 283 18.83 -26.90 -2.30
N LYS A 284 19.11 -25.96 -1.40
CA LYS A 284 19.12 -26.22 0.04
C LYS A 284 17.73 -26.52 0.60
N PHE A 285 16.69 -25.83 0.12
CA PHE A 285 15.31 -26.13 0.51
C PHE A 285 14.90 -27.54 0.09
N ILE A 286 15.22 -27.94 -1.14
CA ILE A 286 14.91 -29.27 -1.66
C ILE A 286 15.69 -30.35 -0.88
N GLU A 287 17.01 -30.21 -0.77
CA GLU A 287 17.87 -31.18 -0.07
C GLU A 287 17.43 -31.39 1.38
N ASN A 288 17.23 -30.30 2.12
CA ASN A 288 16.81 -30.38 3.51
C ASN A 288 15.37 -30.91 3.66
N GLY A 289 14.47 -30.55 2.74
CA GLY A 289 13.09 -31.03 2.77
C GLY A 289 13.01 -32.54 2.52
N ILE A 290 13.84 -33.07 1.61
CA ILE A 290 13.98 -34.52 1.39
C ILE A 290 14.54 -35.19 2.65
N ALA A 291 15.57 -34.61 3.26
CA ALA A 291 16.12 -35.10 4.53
C ALA A 291 15.09 -35.05 5.69
N ASN A 292 14.11 -34.16 5.60
CA ASN A 292 12.99 -34.05 6.54
C ASN A 292 11.82 -35.00 6.20
N GLY A 293 11.95 -35.84 5.17
CA GLY A 293 10.97 -36.88 4.82
C GLY A 293 9.89 -36.46 3.82
N HIS A 294 10.02 -35.29 3.17
CA HIS A 294 9.04 -34.82 2.20
C HIS A 294 9.38 -35.24 0.75
N PRO A 295 8.39 -35.58 -0.10
CA PRO A 295 8.64 -35.90 -1.49
C PRO A 295 9.19 -34.70 -2.28
N GLU A 296 10.24 -34.92 -3.07
CA GLU A 296 10.87 -33.90 -3.90
C GLU A 296 9.88 -33.18 -4.82
N THR A 297 8.95 -33.92 -5.43
CA THR A 297 7.93 -33.36 -6.33
C THR A 297 7.01 -32.35 -5.64
N VAL A 298 6.69 -32.58 -4.37
CA VAL A 298 5.87 -31.68 -3.55
C VAL A 298 6.69 -30.44 -3.17
N LEU A 299 7.95 -30.62 -2.78
CA LEU A 299 8.86 -29.51 -2.45
C LEU A 299 9.09 -28.58 -3.66
N GLU A 300 9.29 -29.15 -4.85
CA GLU A 300 9.42 -28.38 -6.10
C GLU A 300 8.15 -27.57 -6.40
N LYS A 301 6.96 -28.15 -6.18
CA LYS A 301 5.69 -27.44 -6.32
C LYS A 301 5.61 -26.27 -5.33
N ILE A 302 5.86 -26.52 -4.04
CA ILE A 302 5.84 -25.49 -2.99
C ILE A 302 6.79 -24.34 -3.34
N TRP A 303 8.03 -24.67 -3.74
CA TRP A 303 9.02 -23.67 -4.11
C TRP A 303 8.56 -22.82 -5.30
N LYS A 304 7.99 -23.44 -6.34
CA LYS A 304 7.45 -22.73 -7.50
C LYS A 304 6.30 -21.80 -7.13
N ASP A 305 5.42 -22.21 -6.21
CA ASP A 305 4.33 -21.38 -5.72
C ASP A 305 4.87 -20.20 -4.89
N TRP A 306 5.95 -20.42 -4.13
CA TRP A 306 6.69 -19.37 -3.41
C TRP A 306 7.42 -18.38 -4.32
N GLU A 307 7.98 -18.82 -5.45
CA GLU A 307 8.58 -17.93 -6.46
C GLU A 307 7.54 -17.01 -7.08
N LYS A 308 6.34 -17.53 -7.39
CA LYS A 308 5.21 -16.69 -7.83
C LYS A 308 4.80 -15.71 -6.73
N PHE A 309 4.69 -16.19 -5.49
CA PHE A 309 4.36 -15.38 -4.32
C PHE A 309 5.34 -14.25 -4.08
N ALA A 310 6.64 -14.47 -4.31
CA ALA A 310 7.69 -13.47 -4.13
C ALA A 310 7.40 -12.16 -4.89
N ALA A 311 6.76 -12.25 -6.07
CA ALA A 311 6.38 -11.06 -6.85
C ALA A 311 5.40 -10.14 -6.12
N TYR A 312 4.66 -10.67 -5.14
CA TYR A 312 3.63 -9.96 -4.41
C TYR A 312 3.68 -10.23 -2.90
N ALA A 313 4.81 -10.61 -2.32
CA ALA A 313 4.88 -10.95 -0.90
C ALA A 313 4.59 -9.74 0.02
N PHE A 314 3.80 -9.92 1.08
CA PHE A 314 3.50 -8.85 2.05
C PHE A 314 4.07 -9.10 3.44
N ASN A 315 4.43 -8.02 4.13
CA ASN A 315 4.81 -8.11 5.53
C ASN A 315 3.55 -8.13 6.43
N LYS A 316 3.35 -9.22 7.18
CA LYS A 316 2.19 -9.38 8.06
C LYS A 316 2.15 -8.28 9.12
N SER A 317 3.30 -7.97 9.73
CA SER A 317 3.39 -6.99 10.81
C SER A 317 2.87 -5.62 10.39
N HIS A 318 3.23 -5.17 9.18
CA HIS A 318 2.71 -3.93 8.61
C HIS A 318 1.20 -4.00 8.34
N SER A 319 0.73 -5.13 7.78
CA SER A 319 -0.69 -5.37 7.53
C SER A 319 -1.52 -5.29 8.81
N VAL A 320 -1.05 -5.92 9.88
CA VAL A 320 -1.69 -5.94 11.20
C VAL A 320 -1.84 -4.53 11.75
N CYS A 321 -0.76 -3.73 11.78
CA CYS A 321 -0.83 -2.36 12.29
C CYS A 321 -1.81 -1.48 11.51
N TYR A 322 -1.85 -1.61 10.18
CA TYR A 322 -2.76 -0.82 9.34
C TYR A 322 -4.21 -1.31 9.45
N ALA A 323 -4.42 -2.62 9.53
CA ALA A 323 -5.74 -3.20 9.77
C ALA A 323 -6.28 -2.79 11.15
N PHE A 324 -5.41 -2.67 12.16
CA PHE A 324 -5.78 -2.21 13.50
C PHE A 324 -6.31 -0.78 13.48
N ILE A 325 -5.60 0.15 12.83
CA ILE A 325 -6.09 1.53 12.64
C ILE A 325 -7.40 1.53 11.83
N GLY A 326 -7.49 0.71 10.78
CA GLY A 326 -8.73 0.53 10.02
C GLY A 326 -9.89 0.08 10.91
N TYR A 327 -9.65 -0.91 11.78
CA TYR A 327 -10.62 -1.40 12.74
C TYR A 327 -11.05 -0.32 13.74
N GLN A 328 -10.10 0.45 14.29
CA GLN A 328 -10.40 1.57 15.18
C GLN A 328 -11.31 2.61 14.51
N THR A 329 -11.05 2.95 13.24
CA THR A 329 -11.94 3.86 12.49
C THR A 329 -13.33 3.25 12.24
N ALA A 330 -13.41 1.96 11.93
CA ALA A 330 -14.68 1.27 11.76
C ALA A 330 -15.48 1.18 13.07
N TYR A 331 -14.82 0.91 14.20
CA TYR A 331 -15.44 0.87 15.52
C TYR A 331 -16.07 2.22 15.87
N LEU A 332 -15.32 3.31 15.69
CA LEU A 332 -15.85 4.66 15.91
C LEU A 332 -17.06 4.94 15.01
N LYS A 333 -16.99 4.58 13.72
CA LYS A 333 -18.11 4.76 12.80
C LYS A 333 -19.32 3.91 13.17
N ALA A 334 -19.12 2.65 13.56
CA ALA A 334 -20.20 1.73 13.92
C ALA A 334 -20.95 2.20 15.17
N HIS A 335 -20.23 2.72 16.18
CA HIS A 335 -20.82 3.09 17.47
C HIS A 335 -21.19 4.57 17.59
N TYR A 336 -20.49 5.45 16.89
CA TYR A 336 -20.63 6.92 16.93
C TYR A 336 -20.58 7.51 15.51
N PRO A 337 -21.55 7.16 14.65
CA PRO A 337 -21.50 7.48 13.22
C PRO A 337 -21.52 8.99 12.95
N ALA A 338 -22.31 9.77 13.70
CA ALA A 338 -22.41 11.22 13.49
C ALA A 338 -21.09 11.93 13.84
N GLU A 339 -20.49 11.58 14.97
CA GLU A 339 -19.24 12.17 15.47
C GLU A 339 -18.06 11.77 14.59
N PHE A 340 -18.02 10.51 14.15
CA PHE A 340 -17.01 10.03 13.22
C PHE A 340 -17.10 10.78 11.87
N MET A 341 -18.30 10.89 11.31
CA MET A 341 -18.50 11.59 10.04
C MET A 341 -18.24 13.10 10.16
N ALA A 342 -18.56 13.71 11.30
CA ALA A 342 -18.16 15.10 11.58
C ALA A 342 -16.62 15.25 11.58
N ALA A 343 -15.89 14.33 12.21
CA ALA A 343 -14.43 14.33 12.18
C ALA A 343 -13.87 14.14 10.75
N CYS A 344 -14.48 13.27 9.94
CA CYS A 344 -14.16 13.12 8.51
C CYS A 344 -14.33 14.45 7.76
N LEU A 345 -15.45 15.14 7.95
CA LEU A 345 -15.73 16.42 7.31
C LEU A 345 -14.72 17.50 7.75
N SER A 346 -14.47 17.65 9.06
CA SER A 346 -13.51 18.63 9.58
C SER A 346 -12.10 18.40 9.05
N ASN A 347 -11.63 17.15 9.00
CA ASN A 347 -10.31 16.81 8.49
C ASN A 347 -10.17 17.02 6.97
N ASN A 348 -11.28 17.21 6.25
CA ASN A 348 -11.31 17.45 4.81
C ASN A 348 -11.91 18.82 4.44
N MET A 349 -12.03 19.76 5.39
CA MET A 349 -12.74 21.05 5.21
C MET A 349 -12.21 21.95 4.07
N ASN A 350 -10.97 21.73 3.63
CA ASN A 350 -10.35 22.48 2.53
C ASN A 350 -10.47 21.79 1.16
N ASP A 351 -11.07 20.59 1.11
CA ASP A 351 -11.27 19.82 -0.12
C ASP A 351 -12.77 19.62 -0.39
N ILE A 352 -13.33 20.50 -1.23
CA ILE A 352 -14.75 20.51 -1.60
C ILE A 352 -15.20 19.16 -2.20
N LYS A 353 -14.33 18.45 -2.91
CA LYS A 353 -14.67 17.14 -3.50
C LYS A 353 -14.85 16.10 -2.40
N GLN A 354 -13.94 16.09 -1.43
CA GLN A 354 -14.04 15.17 -0.29
C GLN A 354 -15.22 15.50 0.62
N ILE A 355 -15.49 16.78 0.88
CA ILE A 355 -16.67 17.21 1.64
C ILE A 355 -17.95 16.69 0.99
N SER A 356 -18.13 16.96 -0.31
CA SER A 356 -19.30 16.50 -1.06
C SER A 356 -19.45 14.97 -0.99
N PHE A 357 -18.34 14.25 -1.10
CA PHE A 357 -18.32 12.79 -1.00
C PHE A 357 -18.79 12.28 0.37
N PHE A 358 -18.28 12.86 1.47
CA PHE A 358 -18.70 12.49 2.82
C PHE A 358 -20.14 12.92 3.15
N MET A 359 -20.59 14.09 2.68
CA MET A 359 -21.99 14.53 2.84
C MET A 359 -22.98 13.57 2.18
N GLU A 360 -22.67 13.10 0.97
CA GLU A 360 -23.48 12.07 0.30
C GLU A 360 -23.47 10.75 1.08
N ALA A 361 -22.36 10.39 1.73
CA ALA A 361 -22.31 9.23 2.60
C ALA A 361 -23.18 9.40 3.85
N CYS A 362 -23.12 10.55 4.53
CA CYS A 362 -24.02 10.88 5.64
C CYS A 362 -25.48 10.71 5.26
N LYS A 363 -25.87 11.29 4.11
CA LYS A 363 -27.24 11.22 3.59
C LYS A 363 -27.69 9.78 3.34
N ARG A 364 -26.84 8.94 2.75
CA ARG A 364 -27.14 7.50 2.54
C ARG A 364 -27.30 6.72 3.85
N SER A 365 -26.54 7.10 4.87
CA SER A 365 -26.61 6.50 6.22
C SER A 365 -27.69 7.12 7.11
N GLY A 366 -28.53 8.02 6.59
CA GLY A 366 -29.61 8.67 7.34
C GLY A 366 -29.14 9.73 8.34
N LEU A 367 -27.91 10.23 8.22
CA LEU A 367 -27.38 11.32 9.02
C LEU A 367 -27.69 12.67 8.36
N GLU A 368 -28.40 13.52 9.08
CA GLU A 368 -28.70 14.88 8.64
C GLU A 368 -27.46 15.77 8.82
N VAL A 369 -27.05 16.46 7.74
CA VAL A 369 -25.97 17.45 7.77
C VAL A 369 -26.61 18.83 7.59
N LEU A 370 -26.69 19.58 8.68
CA LEU A 370 -27.27 20.91 8.70
C LEU A 370 -26.33 21.92 8.03
N GLY A 371 -26.92 23.01 7.52
CA GLY A 371 -26.16 24.17 7.08
C GLY A 371 -25.53 24.91 8.25
N PRO A 372 -24.49 25.74 8.01
CA PRO A 372 -23.89 26.55 9.07
C PRO A 372 -24.88 27.59 9.61
N ASP A 373 -24.84 27.83 10.91
CA ASP A 373 -25.64 28.81 11.64
C ASP A 373 -24.73 29.66 12.55
N ILE A 374 -25.03 30.95 12.67
CA ILE A 374 -24.18 31.91 13.41
C ILE A 374 -24.14 31.59 14.92
N ASN A 375 -25.18 30.97 15.48
CA ASN A 375 -25.30 30.72 16.92
C ASN A 375 -24.90 29.29 17.31
N GLU A 376 -25.04 28.32 16.40
CA GLU A 376 -24.94 26.90 16.72
C GLU A 376 -23.69 26.19 16.15
N SER A 377 -22.95 26.80 15.21
CA SER A 377 -21.79 26.19 14.53
C SER A 377 -20.47 26.23 15.29
#